data_AF-A0A1D8PD11-F1
#
_entry.id   AF-A0A1D8PD11-F1
#
_cell.length_a   1.000
_cell.length_b   1.000
_cell.length_c   1.000
_cell.angle_alpha   90.00
_cell.angle_beta   90.00
_cell.angle_gamma   90.00
#
_symmetry.space_group_name_H-M   'P 1'
#
loop_
_entity.id
_entity.type
_entity.pdbx_description
1 polymer ?
#
loop_
_entity_poly.entity_id
_entity_poly.type
_entity_poly.pdbx_seq_one_letter_code
_entity_poly.pdbx_strand_id
1 'polypeptide(L)'
;MSALKLAVPEVPKAPELIPVFTFNLKLASDPASIYVNNESDKTLNLATIANGEVKTVPNKLGLELDIHSIYGTDDLNIKNSVSTASLDCKLYGKTANGSGVFIYYPGKVQLDETSVSVFTKKTKEAAIEDSYVTCNPTFYFDDKVEDKYKWVLKENFFARGRFGRDEDDVLYVQYYVYVVR
;
A
#
# COMPACT_ATOMS: atom_id res chain seq x y z
N MET A 1 25.96 34.42 -1.82
CA MET A 1 24.62 33.84 -2.01
C MET A 1 23.62 34.81 -1.41
N SER A 2 22.51 35.12 -2.08
CA SER A 2 21.45 35.94 -1.48
C SER A 2 20.99 35.26 -0.19
N ALA A 3 21.06 35.95 0.94
CA ALA A 3 20.30 35.54 2.11
C ALA A 3 18.83 35.39 1.67
N LEU A 4 18.15 34.33 2.13
CA LEU A 4 16.72 34.17 1.93
C LEU A 4 16.05 35.47 2.42
N LYS A 5 15.44 36.22 1.50
CA LYS A 5 14.78 37.50 1.84
C LYS A 5 13.41 37.29 2.50
N LEU A 6 12.93 36.05 2.52
CA LEU A 6 11.69 35.64 3.16
C LEU A 6 12.01 35.04 4.53
N ALA A 7 11.31 35.46 5.57
CA ALA A 7 11.43 34.82 6.87
C ALA A 7 11.05 33.33 6.74
N VAL A 8 11.86 32.45 7.34
CA VAL A 8 11.45 31.05 7.51
C VAL A 8 10.19 31.06 8.37
N PRO A 9 9.09 30.42 7.93
CA PRO A 9 7.88 30.35 8.73
C PRO A 9 8.18 29.65 10.06
N GLU A 10 7.43 30.00 11.09
CA GLU A 10 7.41 29.19 12.31
C GLU A 10 6.93 27.76 12.00
N VAL A 11 7.34 26.81 12.85
CA VAL A 11 6.92 25.41 12.67
C VAL A 11 5.39 25.35 12.72
N PRO A 12 4.72 24.90 11.65
CA PRO A 12 3.26 24.83 11.63
C PRO A 12 2.76 23.72 12.58
N LYS A 13 1.45 23.72 12.85
CA LYS A 13 0.81 22.60 13.54
C LYS A 13 1.10 21.29 12.79
N ALA A 14 1.45 20.24 13.52
CA ALA A 14 1.71 18.94 12.94
C ALA A 14 0.49 18.43 12.15
N PRO A 15 0.69 17.86 10.95
CA PRO A 15 -0.40 17.25 10.20
C PRO A 15 -0.95 16.02 10.93
N GLU A 16 -2.22 15.74 10.71
CA GLU A 16 -2.93 14.60 11.25
C GLU A 16 -3.08 13.50 10.18
N LEU A 17 -2.84 12.25 10.58
CA LEU A 17 -3.14 11.07 9.77
C LEU A 17 -4.51 10.52 10.20
N ILE A 18 -5.50 10.63 9.31
CA ILE A 18 -6.86 10.19 9.60
C ILE A 18 -7.14 8.91 8.79
N PRO A 19 -7.40 7.75 9.44
CA PRO A 19 -7.72 6.52 8.71
C PRO A 19 -9.04 6.68 7.97
N VAL A 20 -9.10 6.22 6.72
CA VAL A 20 -10.27 6.41 5.84
C VAL A 20 -10.77 5.10 5.23
N PHE A 21 -9.87 4.19 4.90
CA PHE A 21 -10.22 2.88 4.35
C PHE A 21 -9.08 1.88 4.56
N THR A 22 -9.39 0.59 4.39
CA THR A 22 -8.39 -0.49 4.38
C THR A 22 -8.14 -1.00 2.97
N PHE A 23 -6.92 -1.44 2.67
CA PHE A 23 -6.66 -2.37 1.58
C PHE A 23 -6.55 -3.78 2.14
N ASN A 24 -7.22 -4.75 1.52
CA ASN A 24 -7.03 -6.18 1.79
C ASN A 24 -6.76 -6.87 0.46
N LEU A 25 -5.51 -7.27 0.22
CA LEU A 25 -5.08 -7.84 -1.05
C LEU A 25 -4.65 -9.29 -0.84
N LYS A 26 -5.26 -10.20 -1.60
CA LYS A 26 -4.94 -11.62 -1.67
C LYS A 26 -3.95 -11.87 -2.79
N LEU A 27 -2.80 -12.45 -2.47
CA LEU A 27 -1.84 -12.85 -3.49
C LEU A 27 -2.27 -14.18 -4.12
N ALA A 28 -1.98 -14.34 -5.42
CA ALA A 28 -2.22 -15.57 -6.16
C ALA A 28 -1.33 -16.73 -5.66
N SER A 29 -0.13 -16.37 -5.20
CA SER A 29 0.92 -17.23 -4.68
C SER A 29 1.95 -16.36 -3.95
N ASP A 30 2.90 -16.99 -3.27
CA ASP A 30 4.07 -16.25 -2.76
C ASP A 30 4.79 -15.51 -3.91
N PRO A 31 5.40 -14.34 -3.64
CA PRO A 31 6.11 -13.57 -4.66
C PRO A 31 7.18 -14.40 -5.37
N ALA A 32 7.14 -14.42 -6.69
CA ALA A 32 8.06 -15.20 -7.52
C ALA A 32 9.39 -14.46 -7.69
N SER A 33 10.51 -15.14 -7.42
CA SER A 33 11.84 -14.59 -7.69
C SER A 33 12.09 -14.50 -9.20
N ILE A 34 12.26 -13.28 -9.71
CA ILE A 34 12.57 -13.03 -11.12
C ILE A 34 14.09 -13.05 -11.33
N TYR A 35 14.84 -12.35 -10.49
CA TYR A 35 16.30 -12.43 -10.45
C TYR A 35 16.86 -12.03 -9.10
N VAL A 36 18.08 -12.50 -8.83
CA VAL A 36 18.96 -12.04 -7.76
C VAL A 36 20.28 -11.65 -8.40
N ASN A 37 20.73 -10.42 -8.18
CA ASN A 37 22.02 -9.92 -8.66
C ASN A 37 22.78 -9.29 -7.49
N ASN A 38 23.75 -10.04 -6.97
CA ASN A 38 24.57 -9.62 -5.84
C ASN A 38 25.53 -8.48 -6.17
N GLU A 39 26.05 -8.39 -7.40
CA GLU A 39 26.95 -7.32 -7.82
C GLU A 39 26.25 -5.96 -7.82
N SER A 40 25.00 -5.92 -8.31
CA SER A 40 24.15 -4.73 -8.25
C SER A 40 23.42 -4.55 -6.92
N ASP A 41 23.59 -5.51 -5.99
CA ASP A 41 22.92 -5.55 -4.70
C ASP A 41 21.37 -5.41 -4.83
N LYS A 42 20.81 -6.19 -5.77
CA LYS A 42 19.41 -6.12 -6.15
C LYS A 42 18.77 -7.49 -6.27
N THR A 43 17.57 -7.64 -5.73
CA THR A 43 16.66 -8.75 -6.00
C THR A 43 15.34 -8.20 -6.53
N LEU A 44 14.73 -8.88 -7.50
CA LEU A 44 13.38 -8.56 -7.97
C LEU A 44 12.48 -9.77 -7.74
N ASN A 45 11.43 -9.55 -6.95
CA ASN A 45 10.34 -10.50 -6.82
C ASN A 45 9.06 -9.91 -7.41
N LEU A 46 8.27 -10.73 -8.09
CA LEU A 46 6.97 -10.36 -8.63
C LEU A 46 5.86 -10.93 -7.73
N ALA A 47 5.09 -10.06 -7.10
CA ALA A 47 3.85 -10.45 -6.45
C ALA A 47 2.68 -10.29 -7.43
N THR A 48 1.84 -11.32 -7.54
CA THR A 48 0.61 -11.28 -8.32
C THR A 48 -0.59 -11.21 -7.37
N ILE A 49 -1.42 -10.19 -7.50
CA ILE A 49 -2.63 -10.00 -6.69
C ILE A 49 -3.79 -10.66 -7.45
N ALA A 50 -4.39 -11.68 -6.85
CA ALA A 50 -5.50 -12.44 -7.45
C ALA A 50 -6.86 -11.82 -7.16
N ASN A 51 -7.02 -11.25 -5.97
CA ASN A 51 -8.25 -10.58 -5.56
C ASN A 51 -7.95 -9.58 -4.44
N GLY A 52 -8.86 -8.67 -4.18
CA GLY A 52 -8.77 -7.75 -3.06
C GLY A 52 -9.91 -6.76 -3.02
N GLU A 53 -9.90 -5.96 -1.98
CA GLU A 53 -10.89 -4.92 -1.75
C GLU A 53 -10.28 -3.69 -1.07
N VAL A 54 -10.88 -2.54 -1.37
CA VAL A 54 -10.82 -1.34 -0.54
C VAL A 54 -12.12 -1.25 0.22
N LYS A 55 -12.06 -1.01 1.53
CA LYS A 55 -13.24 -0.91 2.37
C LYS A 55 -13.19 0.30 3.29
N THR A 56 -14.27 1.05 3.32
CA THR A 56 -14.41 2.24 4.18
C THR A 56 -14.19 1.90 5.65
N VAL A 57 -13.44 2.76 6.35
CA VAL A 57 -13.30 2.76 7.81
C VAL A 57 -14.08 3.94 8.37
N PRO A 58 -14.91 3.77 9.43
CA PRO A 58 -15.58 4.87 10.09
C PRO A 58 -14.58 5.96 10.49
N ASN A 59 -14.81 7.17 10.00
CA ASN A 59 -13.88 8.29 10.17
C ASN A 59 -14.62 9.59 10.43
N LYS A 60 -13.94 10.53 11.09
CA LYS A 60 -14.51 11.81 11.51
C LYS A 60 -14.87 12.76 10.35
N LEU A 61 -14.45 12.43 9.13
CA LEU A 61 -14.68 13.27 7.94
C LEU A 61 -15.88 12.79 7.11
N GLY A 62 -16.48 11.65 7.44
CA GLY A 62 -17.56 11.05 6.66
C GLY A 62 -17.14 10.62 5.26
N LEU A 63 -15.85 10.37 5.04
CA LEU A 63 -15.30 9.97 3.74
C LEU A 63 -15.53 8.48 3.51
N GLU A 64 -16.02 8.13 2.32
CA GLU A 64 -16.28 6.74 1.93
C GLU A 64 -15.41 6.35 0.74
N LEU A 65 -14.97 5.09 0.69
CA LEU A 65 -14.40 4.48 -0.50
C LEU A 65 -14.52 2.95 -0.41
N ASP A 66 -15.27 2.36 -1.34
CA ASP A 66 -15.36 0.91 -1.48
C ASP A 66 -15.07 0.48 -2.93
N ILE A 67 -14.12 -0.43 -3.08
CA ILE A 67 -13.67 -1.00 -4.36
C ILE A 67 -13.55 -2.50 -4.16
N HIS A 68 -14.00 -3.28 -5.14
CA HIS A 68 -13.93 -4.73 -5.10
C HIS A 68 -13.24 -5.30 -6.34
N SER A 69 -13.04 -6.63 -6.33
CA SER A 69 -12.45 -7.38 -7.44
C SER A 69 -11.08 -6.83 -7.84
N ILE A 70 -10.27 -6.47 -6.86
CA ILE A 70 -8.96 -5.85 -7.10
C ILE A 70 -7.95 -6.91 -7.52
N TYR A 71 -7.27 -6.71 -8.65
CA TYR A 71 -6.21 -7.58 -9.14
C TYR A 71 -5.07 -6.75 -9.71
N GLY A 72 -3.91 -7.36 -9.92
CA GLY A 72 -2.75 -6.66 -10.46
C GLY A 72 -1.42 -7.28 -10.07
N THR A 73 -0.36 -6.49 -10.09
CA THR A 73 1.00 -6.94 -9.83
C THR A 73 1.82 -5.91 -9.09
N ASP A 74 2.75 -6.38 -8.26
CA ASP A 74 3.75 -5.56 -7.57
C ASP A 74 5.16 -6.08 -7.88
N ASP A 75 6.04 -5.19 -8.33
CA ASP A 75 7.46 -5.44 -8.46
C ASP A 75 8.17 -5.06 -7.15
N LEU A 76 8.49 -6.07 -6.34
CA LEU A 76 9.26 -5.89 -5.11
C LEU A 76 10.74 -5.76 -5.44
N ASN A 77 11.21 -4.51 -5.58
CA ASN A 77 12.60 -4.18 -5.88
C ASN A 77 13.40 -4.11 -4.58
N ILE A 78 14.08 -5.19 -4.21
CA ILE A 78 14.80 -5.33 -2.96
C ILE A 78 16.25 -4.85 -3.12
N LYS A 79 16.67 -3.96 -2.23
CA LYS A 79 18.09 -3.62 -1.99
C LYS A 79 18.62 -4.54 -0.89
N ASN A 80 19.42 -5.55 -1.24
CA ASN A 80 19.74 -6.66 -0.34
C ASN A 80 20.53 -6.19 0.88
N SER A 81 21.52 -5.31 0.70
CA SER A 81 22.39 -4.77 1.77
C SER A 81 21.65 -4.06 2.90
N VAL A 82 20.44 -3.55 2.62
CA VAL A 82 19.58 -2.88 3.62
C VAL A 82 18.26 -3.61 3.84
N SER A 83 18.11 -4.81 3.27
CA SER A 83 16.93 -5.67 3.40
C SER A 83 15.60 -4.92 3.22
N THR A 84 15.50 -4.06 2.21
CA THR A 84 14.33 -3.21 1.98
C THR A 84 13.84 -3.33 0.54
N ALA A 85 12.57 -3.66 0.36
CA ALA A 85 11.89 -3.61 -0.92
C ALA A 85 11.30 -2.23 -1.19
N SER A 86 11.45 -1.76 -2.43
CA SER A 86 10.64 -0.68 -2.99
C SER A 86 9.52 -1.31 -3.80
N LEU A 87 8.29 -0.92 -3.51
CA LEU A 87 7.09 -1.43 -4.21
C LEU A 87 6.85 -0.61 -5.48
N ASP A 88 6.35 -1.24 -6.53
CA ASP A 88 5.90 -0.60 -7.78
C ASP A 88 4.58 -1.24 -8.23
N CYS A 89 3.57 -1.13 -7.38
CA CYS A 89 2.34 -1.86 -7.59
C CYS A 89 1.33 -1.12 -8.46
N LYS A 90 0.71 -1.91 -9.34
CA LYS A 90 -0.31 -1.50 -10.30
C LYS A 90 -1.52 -2.40 -10.10
N LEU A 91 -2.60 -1.83 -9.56
CA LEU A 91 -3.85 -2.53 -9.29
C LEU A 91 -4.99 -1.99 -10.13
N TYR A 92 -5.95 -2.86 -10.41
CA TYR A 92 -7.16 -2.59 -11.15
C TYR A 92 -8.35 -3.16 -10.37
N GLY A 93 -9.48 -2.46 -10.35
CA GLY A 93 -10.67 -2.93 -9.65
C GLY A 93 -11.94 -2.23 -10.15
N LYS A 94 -13.03 -2.41 -9.42
CA LYS A 94 -14.31 -1.75 -9.71
C LYS A 94 -14.99 -1.22 -8.44
N THR A 95 -15.72 -0.12 -8.58
CA THR A 95 -16.73 0.27 -7.59
C THR A 95 -17.98 -0.60 -7.73
N ALA A 96 -18.87 -0.56 -6.74
CA ALA A 96 -20.12 -1.34 -6.75
C ALA A 96 -21.02 -1.06 -7.97
N ASN A 97 -21.01 0.16 -8.51
CA ASN A 97 -21.75 0.50 -9.73
C ASN A 97 -20.97 0.20 -11.03
N GLY A 98 -19.79 -0.40 -10.93
CA GLY A 98 -19.01 -0.89 -12.05
C GLY A 98 -18.01 0.10 -12.64
N SER A 99 -17.80 1.28 -12.03
CA SER A 99 -16.75 2.21 -12.44
C SER A 99 -15.38 1.57 -12.26
N GLY A 100 -14.58 1.63 -13.32
CA GLY A 100 -13.20 1.18 -13.31
C GLY A 100 -12.32 2.07 -12.45
N VAL A 101 -11.41 1.45 -11.72
CA VAL A 101 -10.37 2.13 -10.94
C VAL A 101 -9.01 1.53 -11.23
N PHE A 102 -8.02 2.40 -11.42
CA PHE A 102 -6.60 2.08 -11.42
C PHE A 102 -5.97 2.67 -10.16
N ILE A 103 -5.18 1.87 -9.45
CA ILE A 103 -4.48 2.28 -8.24
C ILE A 103 -2.99 2.04 -8.45
N TYR A 104 -2.22 3.11 -8.40
CA TYR A 104 -0.77 3.04 -8.33
C TYR A 104 -0.34 3.19 -6.87
N TYR A 105 0.33 2.20 -6.28
CA TYR A 105 0.81 2.32 -4.90
C TYR A 105 2.31 2.01 -4.79
N PRO A 106 3.19 3.04 -4.82
CA PRO A 106 4.57 2.87 -4.42
C PRO A 106 4.68 2.75 -2.91
N GLY A 107 5.78 2.19 -2.42
CA GLY A 107 5.94 1.97 -0.99
C GLY A 107 7.28 1.38 -0.59
N LYS A 108 7.41 1.10 0.70
CA LYS A 108 8.60 0.46 1.29
C LYS A 108 8.18 -0.68 2.19
N VAL A 109 8.89 -1.79 2.06
CA VAL A 109 8.80 -2.93 2.96
C VAL A 109 10.17 -3.21 3.52
N GLN A 110 10.35 -3.14 4.83
CA GLN A 110 11.55 -3.69 5.46
C GLN A 110 11.34 -5.19 5.65
N LEU A 111 12.28 -5.98 5.15
CA LEU A 111 12.29 -7.44 5.27
C LEU A 111 12.99 -7.82 6.58
N ASP A 112 12.41 -7.36 7.68
CA ASP A 112 12.82 -7.68 9.04
C ASP A 112 12.30 -9.06 9.49
N GLU A 113 12.63 -9.46 10.73
CA GLU A 113 12.19 -10.74 11.29
C GLU A 113 10.67 -10.90 11.28
N THR A 114 9.94 -9.81 11.53
CA THR A 114 8.47 -9.78 11.53
C THR A 114 7.91 -10.17 10.16
N SER A 115 8.34 -9.50 9.10
CA SER A 115 7.87 -9.76 7.74
C SER A 115 8.38 -11.10 7.20
N VAL A 116 9.66 -11.41 7.45
CA VAL A 116 10.31 -12.66 7.01
C VAL A 116 9.66 -13.88 7.67
N SER A 117 9.25 -13.80 8.93
CA SER A 117 8.57 -14.92 9.62
C SER A 117 7.25 -15.29 8.97
N VAL A 118 6.49 -14.31 8.47
CA VAL A 118 5.25 -14.57 7.70
C VAL A 118 5.56 -15.18 6.34
N PHE A 119 6.51 -14.60 5.59
CA PHE A 119 6.92 -15.14 4.28
C PHE A 119 7.42 -16.59 4.39
N THR A 120 8.23 -16.87 5.41
CA THR A 120 8.81 -18.21 5.66
C THR A 120 7.89 -19.14 6.45
N LYS A 121 6.63 -18.73 6.70
CA LYS A 121 5.60 -19.53 7.40
C LYS A 121 5.96 -19.93 8.83
N LYS A 122 6.88 -19.21 9.48
CA LYS A 122 7.17 -19.36 10.91
C LYS A 122 6.06 -18.79 11.78
N THR A 123 5.42 -17.72 11.29
CA THR A 123 4.23 -17.12 11.90
C THR A 123 3.14 -16.96 10.84
N LYS A 124 1.88 -16.94 11.27
CA LYS A 124 0.74 -16.71 10.36
C LYS A 124 0.59 -15.25 10.01
N GLU A 125 0.80 -14.35 10.95
CA GLU A 125 0.62 -12.92 10.72
C GLU A 125 1.59 -12.10 11.57
N ALA A 126 1.75 -10.84 11.18
CA ALA A 126 2.42 -9.80 11.95
C ALA A 126 1.39 -8.81 12.52
N ALA A 127 1.72 -8.07 13.58
CA ALA A 127 0.95 -6.88 13.92
C ALA A 127 1.30 -5.74 12.96
N ILE A 128 0.38 -4.79 12.72
CA ILE A 128 0.66 -3.61 11.91
C ILE A 128 1.71 -2.74 12.60
N GLU A 129 1.65 -2.65 13.93
CA GLU A 129 2.53 -1.90 14.82
C GLU A 129 3.98 -2.39 14.80
N ASP A 130 4.17 -3.69 14.53
CA ASP A 130 5.48 -4.35 14.45
C ASP A 130 6.00 -4.46 13.02
N SER A 131 5.18 -4.10 12.03
CA SER A 131 5.51 -4.17 10.62
C SER A 131 5.95 -2.81 10.09
N TYR A 132 7.01 -2.81 9.27
CA TYR A 132 7.33 -1.70 8.38
C TYR A 132 6.94 -2.07 6.95
N VAL A 133 5.64 -2.01 6.68
CA VAL A 133 5.02 -2.24 5.37
C VAL A 133 4.21 -0.99 5.07
N THR A 134 4.69 -0.12 4.20
CA THR A 134 4.10 1.20 3.94
C THR A 134 3.87 1.44 2.47
N CYS A 135 2.85 2.21 2.13
CA CYS A 135 2.62 2.66 0.76
C CYS A 135 1.91 4.01 0.67
N ASN A 136 1.89 4.58 -0.53
CA ASN A 136 1.29 5.87 -0.84
C ASN A 136 0.37 5.74 -2.07
N PRO A 137 -0.82 5.13 -1.93
CA PRO A 137 -1.68 4.84 -3.06
C PRO A 137 -2.19 6.13 -3.72
N THR A 138 -2.23 6.12 -5.05
CA THR A 138 -2.83 7.14 -5.90
C THR A 138 -3.91 6.48 -6.75
N PHE A 139 -5.08 7.11 -6.82
CA PHE A 139 -6.26 6.55 -7.47
C PHE A 139 -6.60 7.31 -8.75
N TYR A 140 -7.03 6.55 -9.75
CA TYR A 140 -7.58 7.06 -10.99
C TYR A 140 -8.87 6.32 -11.26
N PHE A 141 -9.93 7.05 -11.56
CA PHE A 141 -11.23 6.47 -11.90
C PHE A 141 -11.63 6.83 -13.33
N ASP A 142 -12.54 6.05 -13.90
CA ASP A 142 -13.29 6.49 -15.07
C ASP A 142 -14.28 7.64 -14.75
N ASP A 143 -14.88 8.20 -15.79
CA ASP A 143 -15.78 9.35 -15.71
C ASP A 143 -17.14 9.03 -15.04
N LYS A 144 -17.43 7.75 -14.81
CA LYS A 144 -18.68 7.27 -14.21
C LYS A 144 -18.62 7.15 -12.69
N VAL A 145 -17.46 7.43 -12.08
CA VAL A 145 -17.27 7.27 -10.64
C VAL A 145 -18.31 8.05 -9.83
N GLU A 146 -18.81 7.40 -8.79
CA GLU A 146 -19.80 7.97 -7.88
C GLU A 146 -19.28 9.24 -7.20
N ASP A 147 -20.13 10.26 -7.08
CA ASP A 147 -19.75 11.55 -6.48
C ASP A 147 -19.15 11.40 -5.08
N LYS A 148 -19.66 10.45 -4.28
CA LYS A 148 -19.16 10.16 -2.94
C LYS A 148 -17.72 9.63 -2.89
N TYR A 149 -17.14 9.19 -4.01
CA TYR A 149 -15.76 8.73 -4.10
C TYR A 149 -14.81 9.74 -4.76
N LYS A 150 -15.33 10.81 -5.37
CA LYS A 150 -14.52 11.83 -6.06
C LYS A 150 -13.54 12.59 -5.17
N TRP A 151 -13.75 12.57 -3.85
CA TRP A 151 -12.81 13.19 -2.91
C TRP A 151 -11.42 12.55 -2.98
N VAL A 152 -11.34 11.25 -3.27
CA VAL A 152 -10.09 10.47 -3.32
C VAL A 152 -9.09 11.04 -4.34
N LEU A 153 -9.60 11.64 -5.42
CA LEU A 153 -8.79 12.25 -6.48
C LEU A 153 -8.06 13.53 -6.04
N LYS A 154 -8.34 14.05 -4.84
CA LYS A 154 -7.82 15.33 -4.33
C LYS A 154 -6.88 15.18 -3.13
N GLU A 155 -6.67 13.94 -2.66
CA GLU A 155 -5.96 13.68 -1.42
C GLU A 155 -4.60 13.02 -1.63
N ASN A 156 -3.69 13.28 -0.69
CA ASN A 156 -2.49 12.48 -0.52
C ASN A 156 -2.76 11.40 0.53
N PHE A 157 -2.34 10.18 0.20
CA PHE A 157 -2.50 9.03 1.07
C PHE A 157 -1.16 8.54 1.59
N PHE A 158 -1.18 8.08 2.84
CA PHE A 158 -0.12 7.30 3.45
C PHE A 158 -0.77 6.08 4.07
N ALA A 159 -0.16 4.91 3.93
CA ALA A 159 -0.70 3.66 4.42
C ALA A 159 0.34 2.91 5.23
N ARG A 160 -0.15 2.20 6.25
CA ARG A 160 0.64 1.27 7.05
C ARG A 160 -0.06 -0.07 7.07
N GLY A 161 0.71 -1.13 6.90
CA GLY A 161 0.17 -2.46 6.73
C GLY A 161 1.00 -3.55 7.36
N ARG A 162 0.63 -4.77 7.00
CA ARG A 162 1.24 -6.02 7.46
C ARG A 162 1.08 -7.11 6.41
N PHE A 163 1.88 -8.16 6.53
CA PHE A 163 1.62 -9.44 5.88
C PHE A 163 0.88 -10.38 6.84
N GLY A 164 0.04 -11.23 6.27
CA GLY A 164 -0.63 -12.31 6.99
C GLY A 164 -0.96 -13.46 6.06
N ARG A 165 -1.10 -14.66 6.61
CA ARG A 165 -1.55 -15.86 5.91
C ARG A 165 -2.85 -16.34 6.52
N ASP A 166 -3.78 -16.75 5.67
CA ASP A 166 -5.03 -17.37 6.12
C ASP A 166 -4.81 -18.84 6.56
N GLU A 167 -5.92 -19.52 6.85
CA GLU A 167 -5.93 -20.93 7.25
C GLU A 167 -5.38 -21.85 6.14
N ASP A 168 -5.61 -21.48 4.88
CA ASP A 168 -5.13 -22.18 3.67
C ASP A 168 -3.70 -21.77 3.27
N ASP A 169 -2.96 -21.07 4.14
CA ASP A 169 -1.60 -20.58 3.92
C ASP A 169 -1.46 -19.53 2.81
N VAL A 170 -2.56 -18.99 2.30
CA VAL A 170 -2.54 -17.96 1.26
C VAL A 170 -2.07 -16.65 1.84
N LEU A 171 -1.13 -16.01 1.17
CA LEU A 171 -0.54 -14.75 1.60
C LEU A 171 -1.45 -13.56 1.26
N TYR A 172 -1.61 -12.67 2.24
CA TYR A 172 -2.31 -11.41 2.16
C TYR A 172 -1.37 -10.27 2.54
N VAL A 173 -1.64 -9.11 1.96
CA VAL A 173 -1.15 -7.83 2.49
C VAL A 173 -2.35 -6.96 2.85
N GLN A 174 -2.34 -6.42 4.06
CA GLN A 174 -3.42 -5.59 4.60
C GLN A 174 -2.85 -4.24 5.00
N TYR A 175 -3.57 -3.16 4.70
CA TYR A 175 -3.20 -1.80 5.09
C TYR A 175 -4.37 -1.06 5.71
N TYR A 176 -4.10 -0.21 6.70
CA TYR A 176 -4.89 0.99 6.92
C TYR A 176 -4.32 2.13 6.07
N VAL A 177 -5.20 2.84 5.40
CA VAL A 177 -4.86 4.00 4.57
C VAL A 177 -5.40 5.26 5.22
N TYR A 178 -4.54 6.27 5.26
CA TYR A 178 -4.75 7.53 5.95
C TYR A 178 -4.69 8.69 4.96
N VAL A 179 -5.55 9.68 5.15
CA VAL A 179 -5.37 11.01 4.54
C VAL A 179 -4.52 11.89 5.45
N VAL A 180 -3.73 12.78 4.85
CA VAL A 180 -2.93 13.79 5.57
C VAL A 180 -3.72 15.10 5.62
N ARG A 181 -3.97 15.65 6.81
CA ARG A 181 -4.74 16.90 7.02
C ARG A 181 -4.09 17.86 7.99
#